data_AF-A0A4Q5QC93-F1
#
_entry.id   AF-A0A4Q5QC93-F1
#
_cell.length_a   1.000
_cell.length_b   1.000
_cell.length_c   1.000
_cell.angle_alpha   90.00
_cell.angle_beta   90.00
_cell.angle_gamma   90.00
#
_symmetry.space_group_name_H-M   'P 1'
#
loop_
_entity.id
_entity.type
_entity.pdbx_description
1 polymer ?
#
loop_
_entity_poly.entity_id
_entity_poly.type
_entity_poly.pdbx_seq_one_letter_code
_entity_poly.pdbx_strand_id
1 'polypeptide(L)'
;MAFALLEASLQSLSTTDDRRPRRPDTVVQTLAMLGLIDADKEVRLRTLAELRNRIVHGDLTQRVGRDDVRWMLLTIRGMLNAKK
;
A
#
# COMPACT_ATOMS: atom_id res chain seq x y z
N MET A 1 -5.52 -4.29 -7.89
CA MET A 1 -5.52 -4.38 -6.42
C MET A 1 -5.13 -3.03 -5.83
N ALA A 2 -5.55 -2.74 -4.59
CA ALA A 2 -5.62 -1.40 -3.98
C ALA A 2 -4.28 -0.61 -3.83
N PHE A 3 -3.21 -1.04 -4.48
CA PHE A 3 -1.94 -0.31 -4.54
C PHE A 3 -2.05 1.06 -5.23
N ALA A 4 -2.86 1.17 -6.29
CA ALA A 4 -3.16 2.48 -6.87
C ALA A 4 -3.85 3.41 -5.86
N LEU A 5 -4.65 2.85 -4.94
CA LEU A 5 -5.28 3.64 -3.87
C LEU A 5 -4.28 4.00 -2.76
N LEU A 6 -3.35 3.11 -2.40
CA LEU A 6 -2.24 3.44 -1.50
C LEU A 6 -1.37 4.56 -2.07
N GLU A 7 -1.04 4.48 -3.34
CA GLU A 7 -0.27 5.51 -4.04
C GLU A 7 -1.04 6.84 -4.11
N ALA A 8 -2.31 6.81 -4.48
CA ALA A 8 -3.16 8.00 -4.48
C ALA A 8 -3.28 8.61 -3.06
N SER A 9 -3.36 7.77 -2.02
CA SER A 9 -3.36 8.24 -0.63
C SER A 9 -2.03 8.88 -0.27
N LEU A 10 -0.91 8.26 -0.65
CA LEU A 10 0.41 8.85 -0.46
C LEU A 10 0.54 10.20 -1.18
N GLN A 11 0.10 10.30 -2.43
CA GLN A 11 0.11 11.57 -3.19
C GLN A 11 -0.77 12.64 -2.52
N SER A 12 -1.94 12.26 -2.00
CA SER A 12 -2.81 13.19 -1.25
C SER A 12 -2.21 13.63 0.09
N LEU A 13 -1.36 12.80 0.70
CA LEU A 13 -0.76 13.06 2.01
C LEU A 13 0.61 13.74 1.89
N SER A 14 1.34 13.54 0.80
CA SER A 14 2.65 14.17 0.55
C SER A 14 2.49 15.56 -0.06
N THR A 15 3.33 16.50 0.35
CA THR A 15 3.45 17.84 -0.29
C THR A 15 4.39 17.83 -1.49
N THR A 16 4.98 16.68 -1.83
CA THR A 16 5.93 16.52 -2.93
C THR A 16 5.21 16.48 -4.26
N ASP A 17 5.64 17.31 -5.22
CA ASP A 17 5.05 17.39 -6.57
C ASP A 17 5.51 16.26 -7.53
N ASP A 18 6.19 15.24 -6.99
CA ASP A 18 6.63 14.08 -7.76
C ASP A 18 5.48 13.07 -7.90
N ARG A 19 4.75 13.23 -9.01
CA ARG A 19 3.58 12.42 -9.41
C ARG A 19 3.92 11.19 -10.24
N ARG A 20 5.21 10.85 -10.37
CA ARG A 20 5.61 9.66 -11.13
C ARG A 20 5.09 8.38 -10.47
N PRO A 21 4.55 7.42 -11.24
CA PRO A 21 4.15 6.13 -10.71
C PRO A 21 5.29 5.44 -9.98
N ARG A 22 5.05 5.01 -8.75
CA ARG A 22 6.03 4.32 -7.89
C ARG A 22 5.77 2.83 -7.90
N ARG A 23 6.83 2.05 -7.74
CA ARG A 23 6.70 0.60 -7.53
C ARG A 23 5.97 0.35 -6.20
N PRO A 24 5.19 -0.73 -6.07
CA PRO A 24 4.50 -1.09 -4.83
C PRO A 24 5.41 -1.01 -3.60
N ASP A 25 6.61 -1.58 -3.67
CA ASP A 25 7.56 -1.59 -2.55
C ASP A 25 8.04 -0.18 -2.19
N THR A 26 8.23 0.67 -3.20
CA THR A 26 8.60 2.09 -3.01
C THR A 26 7.47 2.88 -2.34
N VAL A 27 6.20 2.59 -2.68
CA VAL A 27 5.03 3.21 -2.02
C VAL A 27 5.03 2.84 -0.53
N VAL A 28 5.17 1.56 -0.21
CA VAL A 28 5.19 1.07 1.20
C VAL A 28 6.37 1.67 1.96
N GLN A 29 7.56 1.65 1.38
CA GLN A 29 8.75 2.25 1.98
C GLN A 29 8.54 3.74 2.25
N THR A 30 7.96 4.48 1.31
CA THR A 30 7.73 5.92 1.49
C THR A 30 6.72 6.18 2.61
N LEU A 31 5.63 5.41 2.67
CA LEU A 31 4.63 5.52 3.73
C LEU A 31 5.27 5.30 5.12
N ALA A 32 6.16 4.32 5.24
CA ALA A 32 6.89 4.05 6.48
C ALA A 32 7.87 5.18 6.83
N MET A 33 8.66 5.64 5.85
CA MET A 33 9.61 6.75 6.05
C MET A 33 8.93 8.06 6.47
N LEU A 34 7.70 8.30 6.00
CA LEU A 34 6.90 9.46 6.37
C LEU A 34 6.14 9.28 7.71
N GLY A 35 6.28 8.13 8.38
CA GLY A 35 5.57 7.83 9.62
C GLY A 35 4.06 7.67 9.47
N LEU A 36 3.56 7.44 8.24
CA LEU A 36 2.14 7.27 7.96
C LEU A 36 1.65 5.86 8.29
N ILE A 37 2.56 4.90 8.39
CA ILE A 37 2.30 3.53 8.83
C ILE A 37 3.35 3.11 9.88
N ASP A 38 2.96 2.20 10.77
CA ASP A 38 3.86 1.57 11.73
C ASP A 38 4.55 0.33 11.12
N ALA A 39 5.49 -0.25 11.85
CA ALA A 39 6.28 -1.40 11.42
C ALA A 39 5.41 -2.62 11.09
N ASP A 40 4.35 -2.88 11.87
CA ASP A 40 3.45 -4.01 11.64
C ASP A 40 2.68 -3.86 10.32
N LYS A 41 2.18 -2.64 10.05
CA LYS A 41 1.53 -2.31 8.78
C LYS A 41 2.51 -2.39 7.61
N GLU A 42 3.75 -1.94 7.80
CA GLU A 42 4.80 -2.02 6.77
C GLU A 42 5.09 -3.47 6.36
N VAL A 43 5.33 -4.36 7.34
CA VAL A 43 5.59 -5.78 7.09
C VAL A 43 4.44 -6.40 6.32
N ARG A 44 3.20 -6.20 6.77
CA ARG A 44 2.03 -6.79 6.12
C ARG A 44 1.79 -6.22 4.71
N LEU A 45 2.00 -4.91 4.50
CA LEU A 45 1.90 -4.30 3.17
C LEU A 45 2.97 -4.81 2.20
N ARG A 46 4.20 -5.07 2.67
CA ARG A 46 5.24 -5.72 1.85
C ARG A 46 4.84 -7.12 1.42
N THR A 47 4.35 -7.95 2.34
CA THR A 47 3.86 -9.30 1.99
C THR A 47 2.75 -9.25 0.93
N LEU A 48 1.85 -8.28 1.02
CA LEU A 48 0.79 -8.08 0.02
C LEU A 48 1.32 -7.55 -1.32
N ALA A 49 2.37 -6.72 -1.30
CA ALA A 49 3.05 -6.25 -2.51
C ALA A 49 3.69 -7.42 -3.28
N GLU A 50 4.41 -8.29 -2.56
CA GLU A 50 5.01 -9.50 -3.11
C GLU A 50 3.96 -10.47 -3.66
N LEU A 51 2.87 -10.68 -2.91
CA LEU A 51 1.75 -11.51 -3.36
C LEU A 51 1.13 -10.98 -4.66
N ARG A 52 0.90 -9.67 -4.74
CA ARG A 52 0.44 -9.01 -5.98
C ARG A 52 1.43 -9.22 -7.11
N ASN A 53 2.74 -9.10 -6.85
CA ASN A 53 3.76 -9.28 -7.87
C ASN A 53 3.74 -10.71 -8.42
N ARG A 54 3.67 -11.74 -7.55
CA ARG A 54 3.54 -13.13 -7.98
C ARG A 54 2.31 -13.34 -8.88
N ILE A 55 1.14 -12.83 -8.48
CA ILE A 55 -0.10 -12.95 -9.26
C ILE A 55 0.04 -12.26 -10.63
N VAL A 56 0.59 -11.04 -10.66
CA VAL A 56 0.77 -10.28 -11.92
C VAL A 56 1.80 -10.93 -12.83
N HIS A 57 2.80 -11.62 -12.27
CA HIS A 57 3.78 -12.39 -13.03
C HIS A 57 3.30 -13.81 -13.39
N GLY A 58 2.02 -14.14 -13.16
CA GLY A 58 1.39 -15.36 -13.69
C GLY A 58 1.29 -16.52 -12.70
N ASP A 59 1.60 -16.31 -11.42
CA ASP A 59 1.33 -17.32 -10.39
C ASP A 59 -0.16 -17.30 -10.00
N LEU A 60 -0.95 -18.10 -10.72
CA LEU A 60 -2.40 -18.23 -10.53
C LEU A 60 -2.80 -19.13 -9.35
N THR A 61 -1.82 -19.77 -8.69
CA THR A 61 -2.08 -20.57 -7.47
C THR A 61 -2.32 -19.69 -6.25
N GLN A 62 -1.83 -18.46 -6.32
CA GLN A 62 -1.96 -17.46 -5.27
C GLN A 62 -3.31 -16.75 -5.35
N ARG A 63 -3.92 -16.51 -4.19
CA ARG A 63 -5.16 -15.75 -4.08
C ARG A 63 -5.02 -14.70 -2.99
N VAL A 64 -5.54 -13.51 -3.26
CA VAL A 64 -5.73 -12.49 -2.23
C VAL A 64 -7.09 -12.71 -1.59
N GLY A 65 -7.11 -12.86 -0.27
CA GLY A 65 -8.32 -13.09 0.49
C GLY A 65 -9.16 -11.82 0.62
N ARG A 66 -10.45 -12.00 0.95
CA ARG A 66 -11.32 -10.85 1.30
C ARG A 66 -10.80 -10.07 2.49
N ASP A 67 -10.21 -10.76 3.47
CA ASP A 67 -9.67 -10.14 4.68
C ASP A 67 -8.43 -9.30 4.39
N ASP A 68 -7.61 -9.69 3.41
CA ASP A 68 -6.46 -8.89 2.96
C ASP A 68 -6.91 -7.57 2.35
N VAL A 69 -7.91 -7.64 1.46
CA VAL A 69 -8.50 -6.44 0.84
C VAL A 69 -9.14 -5.55 1.90
N ARG A 70 -9.93 -6.14 2.81
CA ARG A 70 -10.57 -5.41 3.91
C ARG A 70 -9.54 -4.72 4.79
N TRP A 71 -8.47 -5.43 5.17
CA TRP A 71 -7.40 -4.88 5.99
C TRP A 71 -6.70 -3.72 5.27
N MET A 72 -6.36 -3.87 3.98
CA MET A 72 -5.76 -2.77 3.20
C MET A 72 -6.64 -1.52 3.19
N LEU A 73 -7.94 -1.68 2.94
CA LEU A 73 -8.87 -0.55 2.92
C LEU A 73 -9.00 0.15 4.28
N LEU A 74 -9.02 -0.62 5.37
CA LEU A 74 -9.03 -0.07 6.74
C LEU A 74 -7.74 0.69 7.05
N THR A 75 -6.59 0.16 6.65
CA THR A 75 -5.29 0.83 6.78
C THR A 75 -5.28 2.16 6.02
N ILE A 76 -5.73 2.17 4.76
CA ILE A 76 -5.83 3.38 3.94
C ILE A 76 -6.75 4.41 4.59
N ARG A 77 -7.93 4.00 5.04
CA ARG A 77 -8.88 4.87 5.73
C ARG A 77 -8.28 5.46 7.01
N GLY A 78 -7.52 4.67 7.76
CA GLY A 78 -6.81 5.12 8.95
C GLY A 78 -5.80 6.23 8.64
N MET A 79 -4.98 6.04 7.61
CA MET A 79 -3.99 7.04 7.16
C MET A 79 -4.64 8.36 6.75
N LEU A 80 -5.73 8.29 5.97
CA LEU A 80 -6.44 9.49 5.49
C LEU A 80 -7.14 10.26 6.62
N ASN A 81 -7.61 9.55 7.65
CA ASN A 81 -8.28 10.17 8.79
C ASN A 81 -7.31 10.79 9.81
N ALA A 82 -6.09 10.24 9.95
CA ALA A 82 -5.10 10.71 10.92
C ALA A 82 -4.51 12.11 10.60
N LYS A 83 -4.77 12.65 9.41
CA LYS A 83 -4.27 13.96 8.95
C LYS A 83 -5.31 15.09 9.04
N LYS A 84 -6.53 14.83 9.55
CA LYS A 84 -7.51 15.87 9.91
C LYS A 84 -7.36 16.26 11.36
#